data_AF-A0A7Y1Z3I9-F1
#
_entry.id   AF-A0A7Y1Z3I9-F1
#
_cell.length_a   1.000
_cell.length_b   1.000
_cell.length_c   1.000
_cell.angle_alpha   90.00
_cell.angle_beta   90.00
_cell.angle_gamma   90.00
#
_symmetry.space_group_name_H-M   'P 1'
#
loop_
_entity.id
_entity.type
_entity.pdbx_description
1 polymer ?
#
loop_
_entity_poly.entity_id
_entity_poly.type
_entity_poly.pdbx_seq_one_letter_code
_entity_poly.pdbx_strand_id
1 'polypeptide(L)'
;MSGPNAGLTEMLVPAGYVQVAYDPVFALNEDGTRYLYRQSDTPTKITEPGLPFSLVFRAEPGKEDVVLKIASTYEKASRRRVPPPRFGPL
;
A
#
# COMPACT_ATOMS: atom_id res chain seq x y z
N MET A 1 7.16 -7.57 -21.14
CA MET A 1 6.81 -7.24 -19.74
C MET A 1 5.53 -7.97 -19.41
N SER A 2 5.56 -8.87 -18.44
CA SER A 2 4.43 -9.72 -18.05
C SER A 2 3.35 -8.89 -17.34
N GLY A 3 2.09 -9.05 -17.76
CA GLY A 3 0.94 -8.40 -17.14
C GLY A 3 0.56 -9.01 -15.79
N PRO A 4 -0.38 -8.41 -15.03
CA PRO A 4 -0.77 -8.88 -13.69
C PRO A 4 -1.36 -10.30 -13.68
N ASN A 5 -1.85 -10.80 -14.82
CA ASN A 5 -2.45 -12.13 -14.95
C ASN A 5 -1.49 -13.18 -15.53
N ALA A 6 -0.18 -12.93 -15.52
CA ALA A 6 0.81 -13.83 -16.11
C ALA A 6 1.15 -15.06 -15.25
N GLY A 7 0.40 -15.30 -14.17
CA GLY A 7 0.65 -16.43 -13.25
C GLY A 7 1.92 -16.28 -12.40
N LEU A 8 2.43 -15.05 -12.25
CA LEU A 8 3.61 -14.77 -11.43
C LEU A 8 3.34 -15.07 -9.96
N THR A 9 4.39 -15.48 -9.25
CA THR A 9 4.35 -15.59 -7.79
C THR A 9 4.57 -14.21 -7.18
N GLU A 10 3.70 -13.83 -6.25
CA GLU A 10 3.74 -12.54 -5.56
C GLU A 10 3.89 -12.72 -4.04
N MET A 11 4.72 -11.90 -3.41
CA MET A 11 4.85 -11.82 -1.96
C MET A 11 4.76 -10.36 -1.51
N LEU A 12 3.74 -10.07 -0.68
CA LEU A 12 3.50 -8.74 -0.13
C LEU A 12 4.14 -8.62 1.26
N VAL A 13 5.04 -7.65 1.43
CA VAL A 13 5.75 -7.44 2.70
C VAL A 13 5.51 -6.01 3.21
N PRO A 14 5.23 -5.81 4.51
CA PRO A 14 5.02 -4.47 5.07
C PRO A 14 6.19 -3.53 4.77
N ALA A 15 5.89 -2.37 4.22
CA ALA A 15 6.89 -1.39 3.80
C ALA A 15 6.86 -0.09 4.61
N GLY A 16 5.81 0.11 5.38
CA GLY A 16 5.65 1.25 6.27
C GLY A 16 4.21 1.73 6.27
N TYR A 17 4.05 3.01 6.56
CA TYR A 17 2.74 3.62 6.75
C TYR A 17 2.68 4.99 6.06
N VAL A 18 1.56 5.25 5.39
CA VAL A 18 1.22 6.57 4.87
C VAL A 18 0.70 7.41 6.03
N GLN A 19 1.29 8.60 6.22
CA GLN A 19 0.93 9.52 7.30
C GLN A 19 0.01 10.65 6.82
N VAL A 20 -0.02 10.91 5.51
CA VAL A 20 -0.81 11.99 4.91
C VAL A 20 -1.51 11.44 3.67
N ALA A 21 -2.83 11.56 3.64
CA ALA A 21 -3.65 11.30 2.46
C ALA A 21 -4.17 12.62 1.90
N TYR A 22 -4.55 12.62 0.63
CA TYR A 22 -5.20 13.75 -0.03
C TYR A 22 -6.55 13.26 -0.53
N ASP A 23 -7.58 13.47 0.27
CA ASP A 23 -8.91 12.97 -0.03
C ASP A 23 -9.54 13.82 -1.14
N PRO A 24 -10.09 13.20 -2.19
CA PRO A 24 -10.70 13.96 -3.29
C PRO A 24 -11.91 14.73 -2.78
N VAL A 25 -12.11 15.92 -3.34
CA VAL A 25 -13.30 16.75 -3.07
C VAL A 25 -14.29 16.61 -4.20
N PHE A 26 -15.58 16.79 -3.90
CA PHE A 26 -16.62 16.87 -4.91
C PHE A 26 -16.81 18.32 -5.34
N ALA A 27 -16.73 18.58 -6.63
CA ALA A 27 -17.06 19.88 -7.20
C ALA A 27 -18.07 19.72 -8.33
N LEU A 28 -18.99 20.68 -8.45
CA LEU A 28 -19.90 20.76 -9.57
C LEU A 28 -19.08 20.98 -10.86
N ASN A 29 -19.45 20.29 -11.95
CA ASN A 29 -18.85 20.52 -13.25
C ASN A 29 -19.30 21.85 -13.86
N GLU A 30 -18.60 22.30 -14.90
CA GLU A 30 -18.77 23.66 -15.46
C GLU A 30 -20.18 23.94 -15.99
N ASP A 31 -20.84 22.91 -16.54
CA ASP A 31 -22.22 23.01 -17.04
C ASP A 31 -23.30 22.87 -15.95
N GLY A 32 -22.90 22.61 -14.69
CA GLY A 32 -23.80 22.53 -13.55
C GLY A 32 -24.62 21.24 -13.43
N THR A 33 -24.34 20.21 -14.23
CA THR A 33 -25.21 19.02 -14.32
C THR A 33 -24.82 17.88 -13.39
N ARG A 34 -23.58 17.83 -12.91
CA ARG A 34 -23.08 16.73 -12.06
C ARG A 34 -21.91 17.12 -11.17
N TYR A 35 -21.83 16.49 -10.01
CA TYR A 35 -20.64 16.54 -9.17
C TYR A 35 -19.60 15.54 -9.64
N LEU A 36 -18.35 15.98 -9.73
CA LEU A 36 -17.20 15.18 -10.13
C LEU A 36 -16.16 15.15 -9.01
N TYR A 37 -15.41 14.05 -8.93
CA TYR A 37 -14.21 13.99 -8.11
C TYR A 37 -13.17 14.95 -8.67
N ARG A 38 -12.62 15.80 -7.81
CA ARG A 38 -11.44 16.62 -8.10
C ARG A 38 -10.34 16.30 -7.10
N GLN A 39 -9.10 16.34 -7.58
CA GLN A 39 -7.93 16.21 -6.72
C GLN A 39 -7.92 17.37 -5.71
N SER A 40 -7.59 17.05 -4.46
CA SER A 40 -7.44 18.01 -3.38
C SER A 40 -5.97 18.19 -3.09
N ASP A 41 -5.55 19.44 -2.86
CA ASP A 41 -4.23 19.76 -2.32
C ASP A 41 -4.25 19.93 -0.78
N THR A 42 -5.40 19.66 -0.15
CA THR A 42 -5.55 19.74 1.31
C THR A 42 -5.09 18.43 1.95
N PRO A 43 -4.05 18.43 2.81
CA PRO A 43 -3.54 17.22 3.43
C PRO A 43 -4.42 16.75 4.61
N THR A 44 -4.81 15.48 4.59
CA THR A 44 -5.45 14.78 5.72
C THR A 44 -4.38 13.99 6.48
N LYS A 45 -4.08 14.41 7.72
CA LYS A 45 -3.15 13.68 8.60
C LYS A 45 -3.80 12.41 9.18
N ILE A 46 -3.08 11.30 9.10
CA ILE A 46 -3.50 10.00 9.64
C ILE A 46 -2.80 9.77 10.98
N THR A 47 -3.55 9.33 11.98
CA THR A 47 -3.01 9.04 13.31
C THR A 47 -2.00 7.90 13.27
N GLU A 48 -1.00 7.95 14.17
CA GLU A 48 0.04 6.92 14.24
C GLU A 48 -0.56 5.52 14.45
N PRO A 49 -0.02 4.47 13.78
CA PRO A 49 1.18 4.49 12.94
C PRO A 49 0.96 5.00 11.50
N GLY A 50 -0.28 5.29 11.09
CA GLY A 50 -0.67 5.64 9.72
C GLY A 50 -1.39 4.48 9.01
N LEU A 51 -1.63 4.63 7.70
CA LEU A 51 -2.24 3.58 6.86
C LEU A 51 -1.14 2.65 6.31
N PRO A 52 -1.17 1.34 6.59
CA PRO A 52 -0.12 0.43 6.16
C PRO A 52 -0.11 0.26 4.63
N PHE A 53 1.09 0.16 4.07
CA PHE A 53 1.28 -0.27 2.68
C PHE A 53 2.39 -1.32 2.58
N SER A 54 2.39 -2.06 1.48
CA SER A 54 3.30 -3.18 1.23
C SER A 54 4.10 -2.97 -0.05
N LEU A 55 5.31 -3.49 -0.10
CA LEU A 55 6.00 -3.76 -1.37
C LEU A 55 5.59 -5.14 -1.87
N VAL A 56 5.38 -5.26 -3.19
CA VAL A 56 5.08 -6.52 -3.85
C VAL A 56 6.33 -7.01 -4.56
N PHE A 57 6.92 -8.10 -4.05
CA PHE A 57 7.99 -8.81 -4.75
C PHE A 57 7.34 -9.82 -5.70
N ARG A 58 7.80 -9.83 -6.95
CA ARG A 58 7.29 -10.72 -8.00
C ARG A 58 8.41 -11.58 -8.55
N ALA A 59 8.10 -12.83 -8.86
CA ALA A 59 8.99 -13.72 -9.59
C ALA A 59 8.21 -14.58 -10.60
N GLU A 60 8.94 -15.10 -11.59
CA GLU A 60 8.40 -16.03 -12.58
C GLU A 60 7.86 -17.31 -11.90
N PRO A 61 6.89 -18.02 -12.53
CA PRO A 61 6.35 -19.25 -11.98
C PRO A 61 7.47 -20.28 -11.70
N GLY A 62 7.44 -20.93 -10.54
CA GLY A 62 8.46 -21.91 -10.16
C GLY A 62 9.72 -21.29 -9.53
N LYS A 63 9.67 -20.00 -9.15
CA LYS A 63 10.74 -19.27 -8.46
C LYS A 63 10.32 -18.78 -7.07
N GLU A 64 9.46 -19.55 -6.40
CA GLU A 64 8.94 -19.25 -5.06
C GLU A 64 10.07 -19.18 -4.03
N ASP A 65 11.12 -19.99 -4.20
CA ASP A 65 12.32 -20.00 -3.37
C ASP A 65 13.06 -18.65 -3.41
N VAL A 66 13.19 -18.07 -4.61
CA VAL A 66 13.87 -16.80 -4.83
C VAL A 66 13.06 -15.65 -4.24
N VAL A 67 11.75 -15.57 -4.54
CA VAL A 67 10.90 -14.48 -4.03
C VAL A 67 10.80 -14.54 -2.50
N LEU A 68 10.71 -15.73 -1.91
CA LEU A 68 10.70 -15.91 -0.46
C LEU A 68 12.01 -15.44 0.18
N LYS A 69 13.16 -15.80 -0.40
CA LYS A 69 14.47 -15.37 0.10
C LYS A 69 14.60 -13.84 0.06
N ILE A 70 14.19 -13.20 -1.04
CA ILE A 70 14.29 -11.75 -1.20
C ILE A 70 13.35 -11.03 -0.22
N ALA A 71 12.07 -11.44 -0.19
CA ALA A 71 11.05 -10.85 0.67
C ALA A 71 11.40 -10.97 2.16
N SER A 72 11.84 -12.15 2.61
CA SER A 72 12.26 -12.36 4.00
C SER A 72 13.53 -11.58 4.37
N THR A 73 14.47 -11.42 3.43
CA THR A 73 15.66 -10.57 3.63
C THR A 73 15.25 -9.11 3.81
N TYR A 74 14.35 -8.61 2.98
CA TYR A 74 13.80 -7.26 3.10
C TYR A 74 13.06 -7.06 4.43
N GLU A 75 12.18 -8.00 4.82
CA GLU A 75 11.44 -7.93 6.08
C GLU A 75 12.40 -7.86 7.28
N LYS A 76 13.38 -8.76 7.32
CA LYS A 76 14.37 -8.84 8.40
C LYS A 76 15.21 -7.59 8.52
N ALA A 77 15.60 -6.98 7.40
CA ALA A 77 16.40 -5.75 7.38
C ALA A 77 15.57 -4.52 7.74
N SER A 78 14.34 -4.43 7.21
CA SER A 78 13.54 -3.21 7.26
C SER A 78 12.70 -3.07 8.53
N ARG A 79 12.22 -4.19 9.11
CA ARG A 79 11.43 -4.26 10.35
C ARG A 79 10.30 -3.21 10.41
N ARG A 80 9.60 -3.00 9.30
CA ARG A 80 8.61 -1.91 9.14
C ARG A 80 7.29 -2.15 9.85
N ARG A 81 6.99 -3.38 10.27
CA ARG A 81 5.72 -3.74 10.88
C ARG A 81 5.65 -3.27 12.33
N VAL A 82 4.56 -2.58 12.68
CA VAL A 82 4.21 -2.19 14.05
C VAL A 82 2.96 -2.96 14.50
N PRO A 83 2.92 -3.52 15.72
CA PRO A 83 1.72 -4.12 16.28
C PRO A 83 0.53 -3.13 16.30
N PRO A 84 -0.69 -3.56 15.96
CA PRO A 84 -1.87 -2.69 16.01
C PRO A 84 -2.09 -2.12 17.42
N PRO A 85 -2.08 -0.78 17.63
CA PRO A 85 -2.10 -0.18 18.98
C PRO A 85 -3.32 -0.54 19.83
N ARG A 86 -4.45 -0.86 19.19
CA ARG A 86 -5.72 -1.22 19.86
C ARG A 86 -5.81 -2.70 20.28
N PHE A 87 -4.81 -3.50 19.98
CA PHE A 87 -4.80 -4.95 20.22
C PHE A 87 -3.50 -5.35 20.94
N GLY A 88 -3.36 -4.89 22.18
CA GLY A 88 -2.21 -5.23 23.04
C GLY A 88 -2.19 -6.70 23.48
N PRO A 89 -1.10 -7.14 24.13
CA PRO A 89 -1.00 -8.48 24.72
C PRO A 89 -2.08 -8.67 25.81
N LEU A 90 -2.47 -9.93 26.02
CA LEU A 90 -3.39 -10.37 27.08
C LEU A 90 -2.68 -10.47 28.44
#